data_AF-A0A1R0X1M2-F1
#
_entry.id   AF-A0A1R0X1M2-F1
#
_cell.length_a   1.000
_cell.length_b   1.000
_cell.length_c   1.000
_cell.angle_alpha   90.00
_cell.angle_beta   90.00
_cell.angle_gamma   90.00
#
_symmetry.space_group_name_H-M   'P 1'
#
loop_
_entity.id
_entity.type
_entity.pdbx_description
1 polymer ?
#
loop_
_entity_poly.entity_id
_entity_poly.type
_entity_poly.pdbx_seq_one_letter_code
_entity_poly.pdbx_strand_id
1 'polypeptide(L)'
;MANKMEHFKTEIREYRCACGNGNYTFKWHTYRDNYFSEDVISQKEIECPVCKETHYIQDYSLVPKAVSDKTSEASNAVKDLCQIIKDYALEHYREPMFKYISSIPATRWHSLWHIGSPAIGTFRKDINATNGKEATFNRHLSGSYESTIYRIMVTLEKCNIEDLKLANWNDDLQVLIQKRNEVKELENGYLYKGQLLRDYTSYQDPKLS
;
A
#
# COMPACT_ATOMS: atom_id res chain seq x y z
N MET A 1 18.23 -7.43 30.42
CA MET A 1 18.95 -6.14 30.40
C MET A 1 18.09 -5.16 29.63
N ALA A 2 17.49 -4.18 30.30
CA ALA A 2 16.64 -3.18 29.67
C ALA A 2 17.54 -2.11 29.03
N ASN A 3 17.47 -1.94 27.71
CA ASN A 3 18.07 -0.77 27.07
C ASN A 3 17.39 0.46 27.67
N LYS A 4 18.13 1.22 28.47
CA LYS A 4 17.72 2.55 28.91
C LYS A 4 17.68 3.42 27.65
N MET A 5 16.48 3.76 27.20
CA MET A 5 16.26 4.67 26.09
C MET A 5 16.61 6.08 26.57
N GLU A 6 17.69 6.68 26.05
CA GLU A 6 18.33 7.85 26.69
C GLU A 6 17.86 9.23 26.17
N HIS A 7 17.20 9.34 25.01
CA HIS A 7 16.85 10.66 24.43
C HIS A 7 15.50 10.70 23.71
N PHE A 8 14.65 11.66 24.07
CA PHE A 8 13.40 11.99 23.37
C PHE A 8 13.51 13.37 22.70
N LYS A 9 13.62 13.40 21.37
CA LYS A 9 13.34 14.63 20.61
C LYS A 9 11.86 14.61 20.25
N THR A 10 11.11 15.58 20.76
CA THR A 10 9.72 15.77 20.32
C THR A 10 9.66 16.99 19.42
N GLU A 11 9.38 16.79 18.15
CA GLU A 11 9.10 17.86 17.20
C GLU A 11 7.60 18.16 17.26
N ILE A 12 7.25 19.42 17.48
CA ILE A 12 5.87 19.86 17.58
C ILE A 12 5.60 20.86 16.47
N ARG A 13 4.64 20.53 15.60
CA ARG A 13 4.17 21.43 14.55
C ARG A 13 2.74 21.83 14.80
N GLU A 14 2.46 23.13 14.75
CA GLU A 14 1.11 23.67 14.84
C GLU A 14 0.68 24.18 13.47
N TYR A 15 -0.44 23.72 12.96
CA TYR A 15 -1.03 24.19 11.71
C TYR A 15 -2.36 24.87 11.98
N ARG A 16 -2.70 25.87 11.17
CA ARG A 16 -4.05 26.45 11.22
C ARG A 16 -5.08 25.43 10.72
N CYS A 17 -6.27 25.43 11.29
CA CYS A 17 -7.38 24.62 10.79
C CYS A 17 -7.92 25.17 9.46
N ALA A 18 -8.38 24.28 8.58
CA ALA A 18 -9.05 24.68 7.34
C ALA A 18 -10.30 25.55 7.57
N CYS A 19 -10.98 25.41 8.73
CA CYS A 19 -12.11 26.26 9.11
C CYS A 19 -11.71 27.70 9.50
N GLY A 20 -10.41 28.02 9.57
CA GLY A 20 -9.88 29.34 9.90
C GLY A 20 -9.89 29.70 11.39
N ASN A 21 -10.65 28.98 12.22
CA ASN A 21 -10.92 29.36 13.62
C ASN A 21 -10.25 28.48 14.68
N GLY A 22 -9.52 27.43 14.29
CA GLY A 22 -8.81 26.53 15.22
C GLY A 22 -7.39 26.21 14.75
N ASN A 23 -6.63 25.46 15.56
CA ASN A 23 -5.28 24.99 15.21
C ASN A 23 -5.16 23.48 15.48
N TYR A 24 -4.29 22.81 14.72
CA TYR A 24 -3.92 21.41 14.87
C TYR A 24 -2.49 21.32 15.40
N THR A 25 -2.25 20.57 16.46
CA THR A 25 -0.91 20.35 17.02
C THR A 25 -0.47 18.93 16.77
N PHE A 26 0.58 18.76 15.98
CA PHE A 26 1.19 17.48 15.65
C PHE A 26 2.42 17.30 16.52
N LYS A 27 2.60 16.09 17.04
CA LYS A 27 3.80 15.73 17.79
C LYS A 27 4.44 14.52 17.13
N TRP A 28 5.72 14.65 16.82
CA TRP A 28 6.57 13.61 16.28
C TRP A 28 7.64 13.29 17.31
N HIS A 29 7.79 12.02 17.68
CA HIS A 29 8.86 11.60 18.58
C HIS A 29 9.91 10.86 17.77
N THR A 30 11.10 11.42 17.70
CA THR A 30 12.26 10.70 17.18
C THR A 30 13.00 10.10 18.36
N TYR A 31 12.99 8.77 18.41
CA TYR A 31 13.79 8.01 19.35
C TYR A 31 15.20 7.90 18.80
N ARG A 32 16.20 8.22 19.61
CA ARG A 32 17.61 7.96 19.31
C ARG A 32 18.24 7.16 20.42
N ASP A 33 18.71 5.96 20.08
CA ASP A 33 19.74 5.26 20.84
C ASP A 33 21.06 5.34 20.02
N ASN A 34 22.20 5.05 20.65
CA ASN A 34 23.54 5.11 20.06
C ASN A 34 23.72 4.26 18.78
N TYR A 35 22.75 3.37 18.48
CA TYR A 35 22.79 2.44 17.36
C TYR A 35 21.59 2.53 16.39
N PHE A 36 20.48 3.18 16.77
CA PHE A 36 19.25 3.23 15.97
C PHE A 36 18.46 4.53 16.16
N SER A 37 17.86 5.03 15.08
CA SER A 37 16.85 6.08 15.10
C SER A 37 15.52 5.53 14.60
N GLU A 38 14.46 5.66 15.38
CA GLU A 38 13.11 5.27 14.97
C GLU A 38 12.15 6.45 15.16
N ASP A 39 11.42 6.80 14.11
CA ASP A 39 10.39 7.83 14.16
C ASP A 39 9.07 7.18 14.58
N VAL A 40 8.50 7.67 15.69
CA VAL A 40 7.21 7.23 16.18
C VAL A 40 6.25 8.41 16.13
N ILE A 41 5.25 8.28 15.28
CA ILE A 41 4.14 9.24 15.19
C ILE A 41 3.20 8.96 16.37
N SER A 42 3.12 9.87 17.34
CA SER A 42 2.31 9.66 18.55
C SER A 42 0.82 9.89 18.37
N GLN A 43 0.41 10.63 17.35
CA GLN A 43 -1.00 10.89 17.06
C GLN A 43 -1.27 10.67 15.59
N LYS A 44 -2.19 9.75 15.29
CA LYS A 44 -2.67 9.49 13.92
C LYS A 44 -3.90 10.31 13.58
N GLU A 45 -4.67 10.71 14.59
CA GLU A 45 -5.97 11.38 14.46
C GLU A 45 -5.98 12.67 15.30
N ILE A 46 -6.49 13.75 14.72
CA ILE A 46 -6.59 15.07 15.35
C ILE A 46 -7.99 15.62 15.12
N GLU A 47 -8.61 16.13 16.18
CA GLU A 47 -9.89 16.84 16.11
C GLU A 47 -9.67 18.34 16.23
N CYS A 48 -10.32 19.14 15.36
CA CYS A 48 -10.33 20.59 15.55
C CYS A 48 -11.18 20.95 16.78
N PRO A 49 -10.67 21.72 17.76
CA PRO A 49 -11.44 22.07 18.96
C PRO A 49 -12.69 22.91 18.66
N VAL A 50 -12.72 23.63 17.53
CA VAL A 50 -13.80 24.56 17.13
C VAL A 50 -14.81 23.92 16.18
N CYS A 51 -14.38 23.48 14.99
CA CYS A 51 -15.31 22.89 14.01
C CYS A 51 -15.60 21.40 14.26
N LYS A 52 -14.94 20.77 15.25
CA LYS A 52 -15.12 19.35 15.60
C LYS A 52 -14.81 18.36 14.49
N GLU A 53 -14.22 18.82 13.40
CA GLU A 53 -13.87 17.97 12.28
C GLU A 53 -12.58 17.20 12.57
N THR A 54 -12.67 15.88 12.40
CA THR A 54 -11.57 14.95 12.66
C THR A 54 -10.76 14.72 11.40
N HIS A 55 -9.44 14.74 11.55
CA HIS A 55 -8.48 14.59 10.48
C HIS A 55 -7.47 13.47 10.81
N TYR A 56 -7.08 12.71 9.80
CA TYR A 56 -5.95 11.80 9.88
C TYR A 56 -4.66 12.48 9.44
N ILE A 57 -3.56 12.07 10.07
CA ILE A 57 -2.20 12.48 9.72
C ILE A 57 -1.63 11.45 8.76
N GLN A 58 -1.38 11.87 7.53
CA GLN A 58 -0.68 11.09 6.51
C GLN A 58 0.62 11.81 6.16
N ASP A 59 1.75 11.23 6.55
CA ASP A 59 3.08 11.86 6.53
C ASP A 59 3.07 13.22 7.25
N TYR A 60 3.04 14.31 6.50
CA TYR A 60 3.00 15.69 7.00
C TYR A 60 1.73 16.45 6.62
N SER A 61 0.72 15.76 6.09
CA SER A 61 -0.54 16.34 5.63
C SER A 61 -1.70 15.92 6.51
N LEU A 62 -2.73 16.77 6.57
CA LEU A 62 -4.02 16.42 7.16
C LEU A 62 -5.01 16.09 6.07
N VAL A 63 -5.77 15.04 6.32
CA VAL A 63 -6.88 14.62 5.47
C VAL A 63 -8.11 14.46 6.36
N PRO A 64 -9.28 15.01 5.99
CA PRO A 64 -10.51 14.75 6.72
C PRO A 64 -10.79 13.25 6.84
N LYS A 65 -11.10 12.79 8.05
CA LYS A 65 -11.33 11.37 8.34
C LYS A 65 -12.36 10.75 7.40
N ALA A 66 -13.47 11.44 7.16
CA ALA A 66 -14.53 10.98 6.28
C ALA A 66 -14.07 10.75 4.82
N VAL A 67 -13.06 11.49 4.34
CA VAL A 67 -12.50 11.30 2.99
C VAL A 67 -11.53 10.12 2.99
N SER A 68 -10.68 10.02 4.01
CA SER A 68 -9.73 8.91 4.13
C SER A 68 -10.41 7.56 4.35
N ASP A 69 -11.51 7.55 5.12
CA ASP A 69 -12.35 6.37 5.32
C ASP A 69 -12.95 5.90 3.99
N LYS A 70 -13.42 6.83 3.14
CA LYS A 70 -13.89 6.52 1.77
C LYS A 70 -12.78 5.95 0.90
N THR A 71 -11.56 6.49 0.95
CA THR A 71 -10.42 5.92 0.22
C THR A 71 -10.13 4.50 0.68
N SER A 72 -10.17 4.27 1.99
CA SER A 72 -9.93 2.97 2.60
C SER A 72 -11.01 1.96 2.18
N GLU A 73 -12.28 2.34 2.22
CA GLU A 73 -13.41 1.54 1.76
C GLU A 73 -13.27 1.18 0.27
N ALA A 74 -12.99 2.16 -0.59
CA ALA A 74 -12.81 1.92 -2.02
C ALA A 74 -11.59 1.03 -2.32
N SER A 75 -10.49 1.19 -1.55
CA SER A 75 -9.30 0.35 -1.68
C SER A 75 -9.55 -1.09 -1.23
N ASN A 76 -10.33 -1.28 -0.16
CA ASN A 76 -10.74 -2.60 0.32
C ASN A 76 -11.64 -3.31 -0.69
N ALA A 77 -12.62 -2.61 -1.30
CA ALA A 77 -13.47 -3.20 -2.32
C ALA A 77 -12.66 -3.75 -3.52
N VAL A 78 -11.65 -3.00 -4.00
CA VAL A 78 -10.74 -3.47 -5.05
C VAL A 78 -9.97 -4.71 -4.60
N LYS A 79 -9.42 -4.69 -3.38
CA LYS A 79 -8.66 -5.80 -2.82
C LYS A 79 -9.53 -7.06 -2.68
N ASP A 80 -10.74 -6.92 -2.19
CA ASP A 80 -11.67 -8.02 -1.96
C ASP A 80 -12.06 -8.69 -3.28
N LEU A 81 -12.40 -7.91 -4.31
CA LEU A 81 -12.72 -8.46 -5.62
C LEU A 81 -11.48 -9.11 -6.27
N CYS A 82 -10.30 -8.52 -6.14
CA CYS A 82 -9.06 -9.16 -6.60
C CYS A 82 -8.82 -10.50 -5.89
N GLN A 83 -9.11 -10.59 -4.58
CA GLN A 83 -8.95 -11.85 -3.86
C GLN A 83 -9.95 -12.91 -4.35
N ILE A 84 -11.21 -12.54 -4.56
CA ILE A 84 -12.25 -13.42 -5.12
C ILE A 84 -11.84 -13.96 -6.50
N ILE A 85 -11.42 -13.08 -7.42
CA ILE A 85 -10.97 -13.46 -8.76
C ILE A 85 -9.78 -14.42 -8.67
N LYS A 86 -8.79 -14.10 -7.84
CA LYS A 86 -7.59 -14.92 -7.66
C LYS A 86 -7.95 -16.32 -7.16
N ASP A 87 -8.74 -16.41 -6.10
CA ASP A 87 -9.11 -17.68 -5.48
C ASP A 87 -9.91 -18.54 -6.46
N TYR A 88 -10.88 -17.94 -7.15
CA TYR A 88 -11.66 -18.63 -8.17
C TYR A 88 -10.77 -19.15 -9.33
N ALA A 89 -9.88 -18.31 -9.86
CA ALA A 89 -9.00 -18.69 -10.96
C ALA A 89 -8.01 -19.79 -10.56
N LEU A 90 -7.50 -19.75 -9.31
CA LEU A 90 -6.62 -20.79 -8.80
C LEU A 90 -7.36 -22.10 -8.53
N GLU A 91 -8.59 -22.04 -8.04
CA GLU A 91 -9.40 -23.24 -7.84
C GLU A 91 -9.69 -23.97 -9.16
N HIS A 92 -10.00 -23.22 -10.23
CA HIS A 92 -10.48 -23.79 -11.49
C HIS A 92 -9.36 -24.02 -12.51
N TYR A 93 -8.34 -23.16 -12.53
CA TYR A 93 -7.37 -23.07 -13.63
C TYR A 93 -5.92 -23.10 -13.18
N ARG A 94 -5.62 -23.41 -11.91
CA ARG A 94 -4.22 -23.49 -11.44
C ARG A 94 -3.38 -24.41 -12.30
N GLU A 95 -3.82 -25.64 -12.57
CA GLU A 95 -3.05 -26.60 -13.36
C GLU A 95 -2.74 -26.14 -14.80
N PRO A 96 -3.72 -25.70 -15.61
CA PRO A 96 -3.41 -25.19 -16.95
C PRO A 96 -2.54 -23.94 -16.91
N MET A 97 -2.79 -23.00 -15.99
CA MET A 97 -1.93 -21.82 -15.82
C MET A 97 -0.50 -22.22 -15.43
N PHE A 98 -0.33 -23.16 -14.49
CA PHE A 98 0.96 -23.66 -14.05
C PHE A 98 1.72 -24.32 -15.21
N LYS A 99 1.05 -25.15 -16.01
CA LYS A 99 1.64 -25.82 -17.18
C LYS A 99 2.10 -24.79 -18.22
N TYR A 100 1.28 -23.78 -18.51
CA TYR A 100 1.65 -22.71 -19.44
C TYR A 100 2.86 -21.93 -18.93
N ILE A 101 2.78 -21.40 -17.71
CA ILE A 101 3.84 -20.61 -17.08
C ILE A 101 5.16 -21.39 -17.06
N SER A 102 5.15 -22.62 -16.57
CA SER A 102 6.37 -23.45 -16.50
C SER A 102 6.91 -23.89 -17.87
N SER A 103 6.16 -23.72 -18.96
CA SER A 103 6.61 -24.01 -20.33
C SER A 103 7.33 -22.83 -20.99
N ILE A 104 7.20 -21.61 -20.45
CA ILE A 104 7.80 -20.41 -21.04
C ILE A 104 9.33 -20.49 -20.89
N PRO A 105 10.09 -20.41 -22.00
CA PRO A 105 11.56 -20.39 -21.93
C PRO A 105 12.06 -19.23 -21.09
N ALA A 106 13.04 -19.47 -20.22
CA ALA A 106 13.64 -18.48 -19.30
C ALA A 106 14.04 -17.15 -20.00
N THR A 107 14.47 -17.22 -21.26
CA THR A 107 14.88 -16.06 -22.07
C THR A 107 13.73 -15.15 -22.51
N ARG A 108 12.48 -15.64 -22.52
CA ARG A 108 11.30 -14.88 -22.96
C ARG A 108 10.53 -14.23 -21.80
N TRP A 109 10.86 -14.57 -20.56
CA TRP A 109 10.18 -14.04 -19.38
C TRP A 109 10.31 -12.52 -19.25
N HIS A 110 11.47 -11.95 -19.60
CA HIS A 110 11.70 -10.51 -19.54
C HIS A 110 10.86 -9.72 -20.57
N SER A 111 10.70 -10.26 -21.78
CA SER A 111 9.91 -9.61 -22.83
C SER A 111 8.40 -9.71 -22.60
N LEU A 112 7.95 -10.73 -21.87
CA LEU A 112 6.52 -10.96 -21.65
C LEU A 112 5.96 -10.11 -20.50
N TRP A 113 6.80 -9.69 -19.55
CA TRP A 113 6.34 -9.02 -18.34
C TRP A 113 7.21 -7.80 -18.05
N HIS A 114 6.92 -6.69 -18.72
CA HIS A 114 7.57 -5.38 -18.58
C HIS A 114 7.41 -4.72 -17.18
N ILE A 115 6.90 -5.43 -16.18
CA ILE A 115 6.57 -4.90 -14.85
C ILE A 115 7.31 -5.74 -13.80
N GLY A 116 8.43 -5.18 -13.33
CA GLY A 116 9.10 -5.46 -12.06
C GLY A 116 9.04 -6.91 -11.59
N SER A 117 9.91 -7.76 -12.12
CA SER A 117 10.25 -9.03 -11.48
C SER A 117 11.74 -9.04 -11.16
N PRO A 118 12.18 -9.59 -10.00
CA PRO A 118 13.58 -9.55 -9.59
C PRO A 118 14.43 -10.22 -10.68
N ALA A 119 15.44 -9.50 -11.16
CA ALA A 119 16.43 -9.84 -12.17
C ALA A 119 16.39 -11.29 -12.74
N ILE A 120 16.37 -11.42 -14.07
CA ILE A 120 16.44 -12.66 -14.88
C ILE A 120 17.36 -13.76 -14.29
N GLY A 121 18.46 -13.37 -13.62
CA GLY A 121 19.39 -14.29 -12.97
C GLY A 121 18.78 -15.15 -11.85
N THR A 122 17.77 -14.63 -11.14
CA THR A 122 17.02 -15.37 -10.12
C THR A 122 16.16 -16.44 -10.79
N PHE A 123 15.32 -16.06 -11.77
CA PHE A 123 14.44 -16.98 -12.50
C PHE A 123 15.15 -18.19 -13.13
N ARG A 124 16.34 -17.99 -13.71
CA ARG A 124 17.14 -19.09 -14.31
C ARG A 124 17.60 -20.12 -13.29
N LYS A 125 17.94 -19.68 -12.07
CA LYS A 125 18.36 -20.58 -10.98
C LYS A 125 17.16 -21.31 -10.40
N ASP A 126 16.04 -20.62 -10.27
CA ASP A 126 14.85 -21.19 -9.65
C ASP A 126 14.21 -22.27 -10.50
N ILE A 127 13.93 -22.06 -11.79
CA ILE A 127 13.16 -23.04 -12.59
C ILE A 127 13.83 -24.43 -12.69
N ASN A 128 15.16 -24.48 -12.58
CA ASN A 128 15.98 -25.69 -12.62
C ASN A 128 16.31 -26.26 -11.23
N ALA A 129 15.95 -25.56 -10.15
CA ALA A 129 16.08 -26.05 -8.78
C ALA A 129 14.93 -27.00 -8.40
N THR A 130 15.12 -27.78 -7.35
CA THR A 130 14.03 -28.56 -6.73
C THR A 130 12.89 -27.60 -6.36
N ASN A 131 11.66 -27.88 -6.80
CA ASN A 131 10.47 -27.01 -6.69
C ASN A 131 10.52 -25.70 -7.50
N GLY A 132 11.41 -25.61 -8.49
CA GLY A 132 11.62 -24.42 -9.30
C GLY A 132 10.44 -23.91 -10.09
N LYS A 133 9.65 -24.83 -10.64
CA LYS A 133 8.42 -24.51 -11.38
C LYS A 133 7.36 -23.90 -10.46
N GLU A 134 7.24 -24.43 -9.24
CA GLU A 134 6.33 -23.91 -8.21
C GLU A 134 6.78 -22.52 -7.73
N ALA A 135 8.08 -22.33 -7.48
CA ALA A 135 8.62 -21.02 -7.14
C ALA A 135 8.39 -19.98 -8.26
N THR A 136 8.51 -20.40 -9.53
CA THR A 136 8.26 -19.55 -10.70
C THR A 136 6.79 -19.16 -10.80
N PHE A 137 5.88 -20.11 -10.63
CA PHE A 137 4.44 -19.85 -10.61
C PHE A 137 4.03 -18.92 -9.47
N ASN A 138 4.54 -19.15 -8.26
CA ASN A 138 4.23 -18.29 -7.12
C ASN A 138 4.79 -16.86 -7.28
N ARG A 139 5.96 -16.70 -7.94
CA ARG A 139 6.47 -15.38 -8.28
C ARG A 139 5.66 -14.67 -9.36
N HIS A 140 5.14 -15.41 -10.34
CA HIS A 140 4.21 -14.86 -11.34
C HIS A 140 3.02 -14.20 -10.64
N LEU A 141 2.55 -14.78 -9.55
CA LEU A 141 1.43 -14.28 -8.74
C LEU A 141 1.84 -13.39 -7.57
N SER A 142 3.06 -12.82 -7.60
CA SER A 142 3.56 -11.88 -6.59
C SER A 142 3.47 -10.43 -7.07
N GLY A 143 3.24 -9.48 -6.16
CA GLY A 143 3.08 -8.05 -6.46
C GLY A 143 1.82 -7.47 -5.84
N SER A 144 1.33 -6.37 -6.40
CA SER A 144 0.04 -5.81 -6.01
C SER A 144 -1.12 -6.73 -6.44
N TYR A 145 -2.26 -6.61 -5.75
CA TYR A 145 -3.49 -7.34 -6.10
C TYR A 145 -3.86 -7.20 -7.57
N GLU A 146 -3.86 -5.97 -8.08
CA GLU A 146 -4.19 -5.66 -9.48
C GLU A 146 -3.20 -6.28 -10.47
N SER A 147 -1.90 -6.17 -10.19
CA SER A 147 -0.87 -6.77 -11.04
C SER A 147 -0.99 -8.29 -11.10
N THR A 148 -1.42 -8.91 -10.00
CA THR A 148 -1.68 -10.35 -9.92
C THR A 148 -2.88 -10.72 -10.79
N ILE A 149 -3.98 -9.97 -10.71
CA ILE A 149 -5.16 -10.23 -11.54
C ILE A 149 -4.87 -10.02 -13.03
N TYR A 150 -4.20 -8.93 -13.40
CA TYR A 150 -3.77 -8.71 -14.77
C TYR A 150 -2.97 -9.91 -15.31
N ARG A 151 -2.00 -10.40 -14.53
CA ARG A 151 -1.20 -11.58 -14.88
C ARG A 151 -2.02 -12.87 -14.96
N ILE A 152 -3.04 -13.05 -14.12
CA ILE A 152 -3.97 -14.19 -14.21
C ILE A 152 -4.75 -14.12 -15.52
N MET A 153 -5.40 -12.99 -15.82
CA MET A 153 -6.24 -12.83 -17.01
C MET A 153 -5.44 -13.04 -18.30
N VAL A 154 -4.24 -12.44 -18.39
CA VAL A 154 -3.35 -12.65 -19.54
C VAL A 154 -2.92 -14.12 -19.66
N THR A 155 -2.61 -14.80 -18.55
CA THR A 155 -2.26 -16.22 -18.60
C THR A 155 -3.44 -17.07 -19.09
N LEU A 156 -4.66 -16.80 -18.63
CA LEU A 156 -5.87 -17.52 -19.07
C LEU A 156 -6.11 -17.33 -20.57
N GLU A 157 -5.95 -16.11 -21.09
CA GLU A 157 -6.02 -15.82 -22.51
C GLU A 157 -4.99 -16.67 -23.30
N LYS A 158 -3.75 -16.77 -22.82
CA LYS A 158 -2.70 -17.57 -23.48
C LYS A 158 -2.92 -19.08 -23.36
N CYS A 159 -3.71 -19.51 -22.38
CA CYS A 159 -4.19 -20.88 -22.26
C CYS A 159 -5.43 -21.15 -23.14
N ASN A 160 -5.95 -20.15 -23.86
CA ASN A 160 -7.24 -20.20 -24.57
C ASN A 160 -8.41 -20.59 -23.65
N ILE A 161 -8.41 -20.06 -22.42
CA ILE A 161 -9.49 -20.25 -21.44
C ILE A 161 -10.36 -19.00 -21.47
N GLU A 162 -11.60 -19.18 -21.92
CA GLU A 162 -12.63 -18.15 -21.85
C GLU A 162 -13.60 -18.49 -20.71
N ASP A 163 -13.68 -17.60 -19.73
CA ASP A 163 -14.62 -17.72 -18.61
C ASP A 163 -15.40 -16.41 -18.46
N LEU A 164 -16.71 -16.49 -18.68
CA LEU A 164 -17.60 -15.33 -18.67
C LEU A 164 -17.70 -14.69 -17.28
N LYS A 165 -17.57 -15.48 -16.21
CA LYS A 165 -17.65 -14.98 -14.84
C LYS A 165 -16.40 -14.16 -14.50
N LEU A 166 -15.22 -14.65 -14.87
CA LEU A 166 -13.96 -13.93 -14.74
C LEU A 166 -13.94 -12.67 -15.61
N ALA A 167 -14.48 -12.71 -16.83
CA ALA A 167 -14.61 -11.54 -17.69
C ALA A 167 -15.47 -10.44 -17.03
N ASN A 168 -16.68 -10.80 -16.56
CA ASN A 168 -17.56 -9.87 -15.88
C ASN A 168 -16.92 -9.28 -14.61
N TRP A 169 -16.28 -10.11 -13.80
CA TRP A 169 -15.59 -9.63 -12.60
C TRP A 169 -14.38 -8.75 -12.92
N ASN A 170 -13.69 -8.97 -14.04
CA ASN A 170 -12.64 -8.08 -14.48
C ASN A 170 -13.18 -6.70 -14.89
N ASP A 171 -14.35 -6.66 -15.53
CA ASP A 171 -15.03 -5.40 -15.85
C ASP A 171 -15.48 -4.67 -14.57
N ASP A 172 -16.10 -5.38 -13.62
CA ASP A 172 -16.46 -4.84 -12.30
C ASP A 172 -15.23 -4.30 -11.56
N LEU A 173 -14.09 -5.01 -11.67
CA LEU A 173 -12.82 -4.58 -11.08
C LEU A 173 -12.33 -3.27 -11.69
N GLN A 174 -12.44 -3.07 -13.00
CA GLN A 174 -12.05 -1.79 -13.63
C GLN A 174 -12.92 -0.64 -13.12
N VAL A 175 -14.23 -0.87 -12.92
CA VAL A 175 -15.14 0.13 -12.34
C VAL A 175 -14.73 0.49 -10.91
N LEU A 176 -14.39 -0.52 -10.08
CA LEU A 176 -13.92 -0.28 -8.71
C LEU A 176 -12.57 0.45 -8.66
N ILE A 177 -11.64 0.10 -9.55
CA ILE A 177 -10.33 0.77 -9.67
C ILE A 177 -10.54 2.24 -10.04
N GLN A 178 -11.40 2.52 -11.01
CA GLN A 178 -11.73 3.88 -11.43
C GLN A 178 -12.32 4.69 -10.26
N LYS A 179 -13.31 4.13 -9.57
CA LYS A 179 -13.92 4.77 -8.39
C LYS A 179 -12.91 5.02 -7.27
N ARG A 180 -12.01 4.06 -7.00
CA ARG A 180 -10.94 4.24 -6.02
C ARG A 180 -10.00 5.38 -6.43
N ASN A 181 -9.65 5.47 -7.71
CA ASN A 181 -8.77 6.53 -8.20
C ASN A 181 -9.43 7.91 -8.06
N GLU A 182 -10.72 8.04 -8.38
CA GLU A 182 -11.49 9.28 -8.17
C GLU A 182 -11.52 9.70 -6.69
N VAL A 183 -11.73 8.75 -5.77
CA VAL A 183 -11.72 9.05 -4.33
C VAL A 183 -10.32 9.41 -3.84
N LYS A 184 -9.26 8.79 -4.37
CA LYS A 184 -7.87 9.17 -4.08
C LYS A 184 -7.52 10.55 -4.61
N GLU A 185 -8.03 10.92 -5.80
CA GLU A 185 -7.86 12.27 -6.33
C GLU A 185 -8.58 13.31 -5.46
N LEU A 186 -9.77 12.98 -4.97
CA LEU A 186 -10.47 13.79 -3.98
C LEU A 186 -9.65 13.93 -2.69
N GLU A 187 -9.15 12.83 -2.12
CA GLU A 187 -8.28 12.83 -0.93
C GLU A 187 -7.03 13.69 -1.15
N ASN A 188 -6.40 13.57 -2.32
CA ASN A 188 -5.25 14.38 -2.71
C ASN A 188 -5.59 15.88 -2.78
N GLY A 189 -6.80 16.23 -3.23
CA GLY A 189 -7.32 17.61 -3.21
C GLY A 189 -7.53 18.15 -1.80
N TYR A 190 -7.80 17.26 -0.83
CA TYR A 190 -7.93 17.60 0.59
C TYR A 190 -6.62 17.56 1.37
N LEU A 191 -5.51 17.11 0.79
CA LEU A 191 -4.20 17.12 1.45
C LEU A 191 -3.84 18.54 1.86
N TYR A 192 -4.14 18.85 3.13
CA TYR A 192 -3.98 20.17 3.66
C TYR A 192 -2.51 20.41 3.98
N LYS A 193 -1.82 21.09 3.06
CA LYS A 193 -0.52 21.72 3.31
C LYS A 193 -0.73 23.04 4.04
N GLY A 194 -1.20 22.95 5.28
CA GLY A 194 -1.61 24.11 6.04
C GLY A 194 -0.56 25.18 6.22
N GLN A 195 -1.01 26.38 6.59
CA GLN A 195 -0.10 27.37 7.13
C GLN A 195 0.46 26.84 8.45
N LEU A 196 1.73 26.46 8.42
CA LEU A 196 2.52 26.18 9.62
C LEU A 196 2.56 27.46 10.46
N LEU A 197 1.95 27.41 11.63
CA LEU A 197 1.91 28.51 12.59
C LEU A 197 3.16 28.51 13.45
N ARG A 198 3.56 27.33 13.93
CA ARG A 198 4.73 27.14 14.79
C ARG A 198 5.37 25.79 14.51
N ASP A 199 6.69 25.78 14.49
CA ASP A 199 7.50 24.56 14.54
C ASP A 199 8.52 24.75 15.66
N TYR A 200 8.50 23.86 16.62
CA TYR A 200 9.43 23.90 17.73
C TYR A 200 9.75 22.49 18.22
N THR A 201 10.98 22.33 18.71
CA THR A 201 11.46 21.08 19.26
C THR A 201 11.51 21.18 20.77
N SER A 202 10.89 20.25 21.49
CA SER A 202 11.12 20.07 22.92
C SER A 202 12.01 18.87 23.16
N TYR A 203 13.04 19.07 23.98
CA TYR A 203 13.92 18.02 24.46
C TYR A 203 13.60 17.76 25.93
N GLN A 204 13.30 16.50 26.27
CA GLN A 204 13.28 16.06 27.66
C GLN A 204 14.50 15.18 27.89
N ASP A 205 15.41 15.66 28.72
CA ASP A 205 16.52 14.88 29.26
C ASP A 205 16.04 14.16 30.53
N PRO A 206 16.05 12.82 30.60
CA PRO A 206 15.59 12.07 31.77
C PRO A 206 16.44 12.31 33.03
N LYS A 207 17.55 13.06 32.96
CA LYS A 207 18.42 13.36 34.12
C LYS A 207 18.03 14.59 34.94
N LEU A 208 16.89 15.23 34.68
CA LEU A 208 16.46 16.46 35.39
C LEU A 208 15.09 16.38 36.08
N SER A 209 14.54 15.17 36.31
CA SER A 209 13.35 14.96 37.15
C SER A 209 13.70 14.47 38.55
#